data_AF-A0A4Y2H7F3-F1
#
_entry.id   AF-A0A4Y2H7F3-F1
#
_cell.length_a   1.000
_cell.length_b   1.000
_cell.length_c   1.000
_cell.angle_alpha   90.00
_cell.angle_beta   90.00
_cell.angle_gamma   90.00
#
_symmetry.space_group_name_H-M   'P 1'
#
loop_
_entity.id
_entity.type
_entity.pdbx_description
1 polymer ?
#
loop_
_entity_poly.entity_id
_entity_poly.type
_entity_poly.pdbx_seq_one_letter_code
_entity_poly.pdbx_strand_id
1 'polypeptide(L)'
;MRPTSPEADKLRQEVLIIIDEITMLTKDGLRCIDSLLRDLINNYKPFGGKIIIIGGDFRETLPVVPRGTRADVIESCIKSRTLWSKFTHLSLITNIRCAG
;
A
#
# COMPACT_ATOMS: atom_id res chain seq x y z
N MET A 1 5.96 5.99 -14.63
CA MET A 1 6.73 7.20 -14.28
C MET A 1 8.05 7.17 -15.02
N ARG A 2 8.55 8.29 -15.56
CA ARG A 2 9.87 8.30 -16.22
C ARG A 2 10.94 8.33 -15.13
N PRO A 3 12.01 7.52 -15.21
CA PRO A 3 13.04 7.49 -14.18
C PRO A 3 13.73 8.84 -13.95
N THR A 4 13.73 9.74 -14.92
CA THR A 4 14.39 11.05 -14.86
C THR A 4 13.44 12.20 -14.51
N SER A 5 12.22 11.91 -14.04
CA SER A 5 11.26 12.96 -13.70
C SER A 5 11.52 13.54 -12.30
N PRO A 6 11.12 14.80 -12.03
CA PRO A 6 11.28 15.39 -10.70
C PRO A 6 10.59 14.59 -9.59
N GLU A 7 9.47 13.94 -9.88
CA GLU A 7 8.76 13.06 -8.94
C GLU A 7 9.58 11.81 -8.62
N ALA A 8 10.29 11.28 -9.61
CA ALA A 8 11.19 10.14 -9.44
C ALA A 8 12.36 10.51 -8.52
N ASP A 9 12.91 11.71 -8.65
CA ASP A 9 14.00 12.17 -7.78
C ASP A 9 13.55 12.41 -6.34
N LYS A 10 12.35 12.98 -6.14
CA LYS A 10 11.74 13.08 -4.79
C LYS A 10 11.63 11.70 -4.17
N LEU A 11 11.02 10.75 -4.89
CA LEU A 11 10.88 9.38 -4.41
C LEU A 11 12.24 8.72 -4.14
N ARG A 12 13.32 9.04 -4.86
CA ARG A 12 14.66 8.54 -4.52
C ARG A 12 15.14 9.02 -3.16
N GLN A 13 14.94 10.30 -2.86
CA GLN A 13 15.39 10.94 -1.63
C GLN A 13 14.55 10.54 -0.41
N GLU A 14 13.27 10.19 -0.61
CA GLU A 14 12.41 9.80 0.51
C GLU A 14 12.84 8.49 1.17
N VAL A 15 12.87 8.48 2.50
CA VAL A 15 13.17 7.28 3.30
C VAL A 15 11.89 6.59 3.77
N LEU A 16 10.84 7.37 4.00
CA LEU A 16 9.56 6.94 4.55
C LEU A 16 8.42 7.34 3.61
N ILE A 17 7.54 6.39 3.31
CA ILE A 17 6.31 6.63 2.57
C ILE A 17 5.13 6.17 3.44
N ILE A 18 4.16 7.05 3.64
CA ILE A 18 2.93 6.78 4.35
C ILE A 18 1.80 6.70 3.33
N ILE A 19 1.05 5.60 3.33
CA ILE A 19 -0.14 5.43 2.51
C ILE A 19 -1.34 5.34 3.43
N ASP A 20 -2.15 6.38 3.42
CA ASP A 20 -3.43 6.40 4.11
C ASP A 20 -4.50 5.69 3.28
N GLU A 21 -5.53 5.17 3.95
CA GLU A 21 -6.63 4.39 3.36
C GLU A 21 -6.19 3.29 2.37
N ILE A 22 -5.23 2.47 2.80
CA ILE A 22 -4.68 1.37 2.00
C ILE A 22 -5.73 0.34 1.56
N THR A 23 -6.89 0.32 2.24
CA THR A 23 -8.02 -0.57 1.97
C THR A 23 -8.67 -0.32 0.62
N MET A 24 -8.56 0.90 0.09
CA MET A 24 -9.03 1.25 -1.25
C MET A 24 -8.07 0.77 -2.35
N LEU A 25 -6.82 0.47 -2.00
CA LEU A 25 -5.82 0.01 -2.95
C LEU A 25 -6.00 -1.47 -3.27
N THR A 26 -5.95 -1.83 -4.54
CA THR A 26 -5.92 -3.25 -4.94
C THR A 26 -4.54 -3.85 -4.66
N LYS A 27 -4.48 -5.17 -4.48
CA LYS A 27 -3.22 -5.94 -4.36
C LYS A 27 -2.26 -5.68 -5.54
N ASP A 28 -2.81 -5.43 -6.73
CA ASP A 28 -2.03 -5.15 -7.92
C ASP A 28 -1.50 -3.72 -7.90
N GLY A 29 -2.29 -2.76 -7.40
CA GLY A 29 -1.82 -1.41 -7.10
C GLY A 29 -0.63 -1.43 -6.14
N LEU A 30 -0.72 -2.18 -5.04
CA LEU A 30 0.39 -2.31 -4.09
C LEU A 30 1.64 -2.95 -4.71
N ARG A 31 1.47 -3.98 -5.56
CA ARG A 31 2.59 -4.57 -6.32
C ARG A 31 3.21 -3.56 -7.27
N CYS A 32 2.40 -2.77 -7.97
CA CYS A 32 2.91 -1.77 -8.90
C CYS A 32 3.77 -0.73 -8.17
N ILE A 33 3.37 -0.31 -6.96
CA ILE A 33 4.17 0.57 -6.10
C ILE A 33 5.49 -0.10 -5.71
N ASP A 34 5.44 -1.36 -5.22
CA ASP A 34 6.64 -2.13 -4.86
C ASP A 34 7.61 -2.26 -6.05
N SER A 35 7.12 -2.67 -7.23
CA SER A 35 7.94 -2.79 -8.44
C SER A 35 8.53 -1.45 -8.84
N LEU A 36 7.72 -0.38 -8.87
CA LEU A 36 8.16 0.96 -9.23
C LEU A 36 9.31 1.42 -8.33
N LEU A 37 9.20 1.23 -7.03
CA LEU A 37 10.23 1.65 -6.07
C LEU A 37 11.48 0.79 -6.18
N ARG A 38 11.36 -0.52 -6.43
CA ARG A 38 12.53 -1.39 -6.67
C ARG A 38 13.30 -0.97 -7.91
N ASP A 39 12.59 -0.70 -9.00
CA ASP A 39 13.18 -0.30 -10.28
C ASP A 39 13.81 1.10 -10.17
N LEU A 40 13.13 2.03 -9.49
CA LEU A 40 13.58 3.41 -9.32
C LEU A 40 14.86 3.53 -8.47
N ILE A 41 14.94 2.73 -7.40
CA ILE A 41 16.06 2.72 -6.45
C ILE A 41 17.16 1.73 -6.88
N ASN A 42 16.87 0.85 -7.83
CA ASN A 42 17.73 -0.27 -8.22
C ASN A 42 18.09 -1.18 -7.03
N ASN A 43 17.07 -1.56 -6.24
CA ASN A 43 17.22 -2.39 -5.05
C ASN A 43 16.07 -3.42 -4.97
N TYR A 44 16.41 -4.71 -4.89
CA TYR A 44 15.43 -5.81 -4.88
C TYR A 44 14.73 -6.03 -3.54
N LYS A 45 15.13 -5.34 -2.46
CA LYS A 45 14.38 -5.34 -1.20
C LYS A 45 12.95 -4.83 -1.43
N PRO A 46 11.95 -5.29 -0.65
CA PRO A 46 10.59 -4.75 -0.73
C PRO A 46 10.59 -3.22 -0.75
N PHE A 47 9.83 -2.64 -1.67
CA PHE A 47 9.69 -1.20 -1.89
C PHE A 47 11.03 -0.45 -2.10
N GLY A 48 12.02 -1.11 -2.70
CA GLY A 48 13.35 -0.52 -2.91
C GLY A 48 14.15 -0.32 -1.61
N GLY A 49 13.72 -0.97 -0.51
CA GLY A 49 14.31 -0.79 0.82
C GLY A 49 13.80 0.44 1.58
N LYS A 50 12.75 1.10 1.09
CA LYS A 50 12.10 2.21 1.80
C LYS A 50 11.23 1.70 2.94
N ILE A 51 11.02 2.56 3.93
CA ILE A 51 10.08 2.30 5.01
C ILE A 51 8.68 2.64 4.50
N ILE A 52 7.78 1.66 4.55
CA ILE A 52 6.37 1.86 4.19
C ILE A 52 5.52 1.73 5.45
N ILE A 53 4.76 2.77 5.75
CA ILE A 53 3.70 2.74 6.76
C ILE A 53 2.37 2.81 6.02
N ILE A 54 1.48 1.87 6.30
CA ILE A 54 0.14 1.83 5.72
C ILE A 54 -0.90 1.95 6.82
N GLY A 55 -1.85 2.84 6.63
CA GLY A 55 -3.01 3.05 7.49
C GLY A 55 -4.29 2.73 6.73
N GLY A 56 -5.35 2.39 7.47
CA GLY A 56 -6.69 2.19 6.91
C GLY A 56 -7.51 1.22 7.76
N ASP A 57 -8.82 1.34 7.68
CA ASP A 57 -9.76 0.44 8.36
C ASP A 57 -10.43 -0.50 7.34
N PHE A 58 -10.14 -1.80 7.43
CA PHE A 58 -10.72 -2.82 6.54
C PHE A 58 -12.21 -3.04 6.76
N ARG A 59 -12.80 -2.42 7.79
CA ARG A 59 -14.24 -2.36 8.02
C ARG A 59 -14.89 -1.21 7.23
N GLU A 60 -14.10 -0.35 6.60
CA GLU A 60 -14.58 0.71 5.70
C GLU A 60 -14.59 0.25 4.23
N THR A 61 -14.20 1.12 3.29
CA THR A 61 -14.37 0.90 1.86
C THR A 61 -13.30 -0.06 1.33
N LEU A 62 -13.74 -1.21 0.81
CA LEU A 62 -12.89 -2.16 0.08
C LEU A 62 -12.63 -1.69 -1.36
N PRO A 63 -11.67 -2.29 -2.09
CA PRO A 63 -11.40 -1.90 -3.47
C PRO A 63 -12.62 -2.13 -4.36
N VAL A 64 -12.91 -1.18 -5.24
CA VAL A 64 -14.03 -1.27 -6.19
C VAL A 64 -13.61 -2.14 -7.38
N VAL A 65 -14.33 -3.25 -7.59
CA VAL A 65 -14.17 -4.11 -8.77
C VAL A 65 -15.41 -3.97 -9.66
N PRO A 66 -15.35 -3.22 -10.78
CA PRO A 66 -16.51 -3.02 -11.65
C PRO A 66 -17.04 -4.35 -12.20
N ARG A 67 -18.33 -4.62 -11.98
CA ARG A 67 -18.99 -5.89 -12.35
C ARG A 67 -18.38 -7.13 -11.68
N GLY A 68 -17.62 -6.95 -10.61
CA GLY A 68 -17.02 -8.04 -9.84
C GLY A 68 -17.98 -8.68 -8.86
N THR A 69 -17.77 -9.95 -8.58
CA THR A 69 -18.42 -10.69 -7.50
C THR A 69 -17.78 -10.36 -6.14
N ARG A 70 -18.42 -10.82 -5.05
CA ARG A 70 -17.83 -10.69 -3.71
C ARG A 70 -16.47 -11.40 -3.61
N ALA A 71 -16.30 -12.52 -4.31
CA ALA A 71 -15.03 -13.23 -4.36
C ALA A 71 -13.95 -12.39 -5.06
N ASP A 72 -14.31 -11.70 -6.15
CA ASP A 72 -13.37 -10.82 -6.86
C ASP A 72 -12.92 -9.63 -5.99
N VAL A 73 -13.84 -9.05 -5.21
CA VAL A 73 -13.50 -7.98 -4.25
C VAL A 73 -12.51 -8.49 -3.21
N ILE A 74 -12.79 -9.64 -2.56
CA ILE A 74 -11.89 -10.25 -1.58
C ILE A 74 -10.53 -10.55 -2.21
N GLU A 75 -10.53 -11.11 -3.42
CA GLU A 75 -9.32 -11.48 -4.14
C GLU A 75 -8.51 -10.24 -4.52
N SER A 76 -9.15 -9.10 -4.79
CA SER A 76 -8.48 -7.83 -5.08
C SER A 76 -7.88 -7.13 -3.84
N CYS A 77 -8.33 -7.48 -2.63
CA CYS A 77 -7.85 -6.87 -1.39
C CYS A 77 -6.36 -7.16 -1.17
N ILE A 78 -5.63 -6.20 -0.61
CA ILE A 78 -4.18 -6.35 -0.36
C ILE A 78 -3.84 -7.53 0.56
N LYS A 79 -4.77 -7.93 1.44
CA LYS A 79 -4.60 -9.04 2.39
C LYS A 79 -4.42 -10.42 1.73
N SER A 80 -4.78 -10.58 0.45
CA SER A 80 -4.76 -11.88 -0.23
C SER A 80 -3.37 -12.33 -0.70
N ARG A 81 -2.29 -11.54 -0.50
CA ARG A 81 -1.00 -11.76 -1.17
C ARG A 81 0.24 -11.76 -0.26
N THR A 82 1.31 -12.38 -0.76
CA THR A 82 2.65 -12.52 -0.15
C THR A 82 3.37 -11.21 0.23
N LEU A 83 2.96 -10.06 -0.30
CA LEU A 83 3.57 -8.78 0.10
C LEU A 83 2.98 -8.31 1.44
N TRP A 84 1.70 -8.61 1.69
CA TRP A 84 1.02 -8.29 2.94
C TRP A 84 1.66 -8.99 4.14
N SER A 85 2.05 -10.25 3.98
CA SER A 85 2.71 -11.02 5.04
C SER A 85 4.11 -10.50 5.43
N LYS A 86 4.67 -9.54 4.69
CA LYS A 86 5.94 -8.88 5.04
C LYS A 86 5.76 -7.67 5.95
N PHE A 87 4.52 -7.21 6.16
CA PHE A 87 4.23 -6.09 7.05
C PHE A 87 4.13 -6.58 8.50
N THR A 88 4.59 -5.73 9.42
CA THR A 88 4.26 -5.87 10.84
C THR A 88 2.89 -5.23 11.07
N HIS A 89 1.96 -5.99 11.66
CA HIS A 89 0.61 -5.50 11.94
C HIS A 89 0.55 -4.83 13.31
N LEU A 90 0.06 -3.59 13.33
CA LEU A 90 -0.29 -2.84 14.53
C LEU A 90 -1.77 -2.49 14.48
N SER A 91 -2.44 -2.43 15.63
CA SER A 91 -3.86 -2.12 15.71
C SER A 91 -4.09 -0.99 16.70
N LEU A 92 -4.85 0.02 16.27
CA LEU A 92 -5.34 1.08 17.14
C LEU A 92 -6.68 0.63 17.73
N ILE A 93 -6.73 0.50 19.06
CA ILE A 93 -7.92 0.00 19.77
C ILE A 93 -8.76 1.11 20.39
N THR A 94 -8.15 2.26 20.69
CA THR A 94 -8.82 3.39 21.33
C THR A 94 -9.37 4.33 20.27
N ASN A 95 -10.68 4.45 20.20
CA ASN A 95 -11.33 5.47 19.37
C ASN A 95 -11.30 6.81 20.10
N ILE A 96 -10.45 7.73 19.64
CA ILE A 96 -10.33 9.07 20.20
C ILE A 96 -11.45 10.03 19.76
N ARG A 97 -12.17 9.72 18.67
CA ARG A 97 -13.25 10.56 18.13
C ARG A 97 -14.52 10.50 18.98
N CYS A 98 -14.78 9.35 19.61
CA CYS A 98 -15.93 9.11 20.49
C CYS A 98 -15.61 9.22 21.98
N ALA A 99 -14.39 9.63 22.34
CA ALA A 99 -13.93 9.72 23.73
C ALA A 99 -14.29 11.06 24.43
N GLY A 100 -15.25 11.80 23.88
CA GLY A 100 -15.76 13.06 24.42
C GLY A 100 -17.16 12.92 25.00
#